data_AF-A0A414M902-F1
#
_entry.id   AF-A0A414M902-F1
#
_cell.length_a   1.000
_cell.length_b   1.000
_cell.length_c   1.000
_cell.angle_alpha   90.00
_cell.angle_beta   90.00
_cell.angle_gamma   90.00
#
_symmetry.space_group_name_H-M   'P 1'
#
loop_
_entity.id
_entity.type
_entity.pdbx_description
1 polymer ?
#
loop_
_entity_poly.entity_id
_entity_poly.type
_entity_poly.pdbx_seq_one_letter_code
_entity_poly.pdbx_strand_id
1 'polypeptide(L)'
;MEKKDFLYTVILTTTVFAALITSIANIIISLINSYRLKHIEEQKKLNEIDKYRYSRLHEILINWHKYDSEIKGETDSEIAFYRLLNQFMDDLGRYEIAKPLLDAGYTEELENKKIECENLLNNLVEAEAPDGTHTKDFPIIREKYFASGQEFSKLLKNAINSQLESLLRKSNI
;
A
#
# COMPACT_ATOMS: atom_id res chain seq x y z
N MET A 1 -63.13 34.01 33.01
CA MET A 1 -61.79 34.32 32.46
C MET A 1 -62.00 35.35 31.36
N GLU A 2 -61.36 36.52 31.46
CA GLU A 2 -61.53 37.56 30.43
C GLU A 2 -61.00 37.05 29.08
N LYS A 3 -61.62 37.49 27.98
CA LYS A 3 -61.25 37.07 26.61
C LYS A 3 -59.77 37.36 26.30
N LYS A 4 -59.19 38.38 26.97
CA LYS A 4 -57.77 38.74 26.91
C LYS A 4 -56.86 37.71 27.58
N ASP A 5 -57.23 37.20 28.75
CA ASP A 5 -56.43 36.20 29.48
C ASP A 5 -56.37 34.86 28.75
N PHE A 6 -57.47 34.46 28.10
CA PHE A 6 -57.52 33.28 27.24
C PHE A 6 -56.60 33.43 26.02
N LEU A 7 -56.67 34.58 25.33
CA LEU A 7 -55.79 34.88 24.20
C LEU A 7 -54.31 34.89 24.61
N TYR A 8 -53.99 35.48 25.76
CA TYR A 8 -52.62 35.51 26.28
C TYR A 8 -52.08 34.10 26.57
N THR A 9 -52.91 33.25 27.19
CA THR A 9 -52.55 31.86 27.50
C THR A 9 -52.32 31.03 26.23
N VAL A 10 -53.17 31.19 25.22
CA VAL A 10 -53.00 30.53 23.92
C VAL A 10 -51.71 30.97 23.25
N ILE A 11 -51.44 32.28 23.14
CA ILE A 11 -50.21 32.83 22.53
C ILE A 11 -48.97 32.33 23.26
N LEU A 12 -48.96 32.34 24.60
CA LEU A 12 -47.84 31.87 25.40
C LEU A 12 -47.57 30.38 25.15
N THR A 13 -48.61 29.56 25.18
CA THR A 13 -48.51 28.11 24.97
C THR A 13 -47.99 27.79 23.56
N THR A 14 -48.54 28.44 22.53
CA THR A 14 -48.07 28.27 21.14
C THR A 14 -46.60 28.69 20.97
N THR A 15 -46.18 29.76 21.64
CA THR A 15 -44.79 30.24 21.60
C THR A 15 -43.83 29.25 22.25
N VAL A 16 -44.21 28.66 23.40
CA VAL A 16 -43.41 27.63 24.08
C VAL A 16 -43.29 26.36 23.22
N PHE A 17 -44.38 25.91 22.59
CA PHE A 17 -44.35 24.77 21.68
C PHE A 17 -43.50 25.05 20.44
N ALA A 18 -43.60 26.25 19.85
CA ALA A 18 -42.76 26.65 18.73
C ALA A 18 -41.27 26.63 19.11
N ALA A 19 -40.91 27.19 20.27
CA ALA A 19 -39.54 27.16 20.78
C ALA A 19 -39.04 25.73 21.03
N LEU A 20 -39.89 24.83 21.54
CA LEU A 20 -39.56 23.42 21.74
C LEU A 20 -39.29 22.71 20.40
N ILE A 21 -40.16 22.92 19.39
CA ILE A 21 -39.99 22.33 18.06
C ILE A 21 -38.71 22.86 17.40
N THR A 22 -38.46 24.17 17.48
CA THR A 22 -37.21 24.77 16.96
C THR A 22 -35.99 24.21 17.67
N SER A 23 -36.04 24.02 18.99
CA SER A 23 -34.95 23.41 19.76
C SER A 23 -34.66 21.99 19.30
N ILE A 24 -35.70 21.15 19.16
CA ILE A 24 -35.56 19.77 18.66
C ILE A 24 -35.01 19.77 17.23
N ALA A 25 -35.50 20.64 16.36
CA ALA A 25 -34.99 20.77 14.98
C ALA A 25 -33.51 21.16 14.97
N ASN A 26 -33.09 22.10 15.81
CA ASN A 26 -31.69 22.52 15.94
C ASN A 26 -30.79 21.36 16.44
N ILE A 27 -31.27 20.54 17.39
CA ILE A 27 -30.55 19.35 17.85
C ILE A 27 -30.36 18.36 16.70
N ILE A 28 -31.43 18.07 15.93
CA ILE A 28 -31.38 17.16 14.78
C ILE A 28 -30.40 17.67 13.72
N ILE A 29 -30.46 18.97 13.37
CA ILE A 29 -29.54 19.59 12.41
C ILE A 29 -28.08 19.50 12.90
N SER A 30 -27.84 19.76 14.19
CA SER A 30 -26.51 19.64 14.79
C SER A 30 -25.96 18.22 14.70
N LEU A 31 -26.78 17.20 14.96
CA LEU A 31 -26.39 15.79 14.86
C LEU A 31 -26.04 15.41 13.41
N ILE A 32 -26.86 15.82 12.44
CA ILE A 32 -26.60 15.57 11.02
C ILE A 32 -25.29 16.25 10.58
N ASN A 33 -25.06 17.49 10.99
CA ASN A 33 -23.85 18.22 10.65
C ASN A 33 -22.61 17.57 11.28
N SER A 34 -22.68 17.13 12.54
CA SER A 34 -21.59 16.41 13.20
C SER A 34 -21.26 15.11 12.48
N TYR A 35 -22.28 14.34 12.06
CA TYR A 35 -22.06 13.11 11.29
C TYR A 35 -21.40 13.39 9.94
N ARG A 36 -21.90 14.40 9.20
CA ARG A 36 -21.31 14.82 7.92
C ARG A 36 -19.87 15.27 8.08
N LEU A 37 -19.57 16.07 9.10
CA LEU A 37 -18.21 16.55 9.36
C LEU A 37 -17.26 15.37 9.64
N LYS A 38 -17.68 14.42 10.48
CA LYS A 38 -16.90 13.21 10.76
C LYS A 38 -16.60 12.42 9.49
N HIS A 39 -17.60 12.25 8.62
CA HIS A 39 -17.42 11.55 7.35
C HIS A 39 -16.45 12.29 6.41
N ILE A 40 -16.52 13.64 6.36
CA ILE A 40 -15.58 14.46 5.59
C ILE A 40 -14.16 14.32 6.13
N GLU A 41 -13.98 14.32 7.46
CA GLU A 41 -12.67 14.12 8.10
C GLU A 41 -12.10 12.74 7.81
N GLU A 42 -12.93 11.69 7.85
CA GLU A 42 -12.52 10.32 7.50
C GLU A 42 -12.12 10.22 6.02
N GLN A 43 -12.90 10.82 5.10
CA GLN A 43 -12.54 10.89 3.69
C GLN A 43 -11.24 11.66 3.44
N LYS A 44 -11.01 12.76 4.16
CA LYS A 44 -9.77 13.53 4.05
C LYS A 44 -8.57 12.72 4.53
N LYS A 45 -8.69 11.99 5.64
CA LYS A 45 -7.64 11.09 6.14
C LYS A 45 -7.32 9.99 5.14
N LEU A 46 -8.34 9.37 4.54
CA LEU A 46 -8.15 8.37 3.48
C LEU A 46 -7.39 8.96 2.29
N ASN A 47 -7.76 10.16 1.85
CA ASN A 47 -7.08 10.87 0.75
C ASN A 47 -5.61 11.19 1.09
N GLU A 48 -5.31 11.63 2.31
CA GLU A 48 -3.93 11.86 2.76
C GLU A 48 -3.11 10.57 2.79
N ILE A 49 -3.70 9.46 3.25
CA ILE A 49 -3.06 8.13 3.23
C ILE A 49 -2.80 7.69 1.79
N ASP A 50 -3.77 7.81 0.89
CA ASP A 50 -3.63 7.41 -0.50
C ASP A 50 -2.57 8.25 -1.23
N LYS A 51 -2.49 9.56 -0.96
CA LYS A 51 -1.40 10.44 -1.43
C LYS A 51 -0.04 10.01 -0.91
N TYR A 52 0.05 9.67 0.37
CA TYR A 52 1.29 9.17 0.97
C TYR A 52 1.72 7.86 0.31
N ARG A 53 0.81 6.88 0.19
CA ARG A 53 1.06 5.60 -0.48
C ARG A 53 1.55 5.82 -1.91
N TYR A 54 0.87 6.68 -2.67
CA TYR A 54 1.26 7.02 -4.03
C TYR A 54 2.68 7.60 -4.09
N SER A 55 2.96 8.62 -3.26
CA SER A 55 4.27 9.26 -3.24
C SER A 55 5.39 8.27 -2.92
N ARG A 56 5.19 7.40 -1.92
CA ARG A 56 6.20 6.42 -1.50
C ARG A 56 6.43 5.33 -2.54
N LEU A 57 5.36 4.77 -3.11
CA LEU A 57 5.47 3.76 -4.18
C LEU A 57 6.12 4.34 -5.44
N HIS A 58 5.76 5.56 -5.82
CA HIS A 58 6.38 6.27 -6.94
C HIS A 58 7.87 6.53 -6.69
N GLU A 59 8.23 6.93 -5.46
CA GLU A 59 9.63 7.14 -5.06
C GLU A 59 10.48 5.87 -5.19
N ILE A 60 9.94 4.71 -4.85
CA ILE A 60 10.62 3.40 -5.01
C ILE A 60 10.91 3.15 -6.51
N LEU A 61 9.96 3.41 -7.41
CA LEU A 61 10.15 3.19 -8.84
C LEU A 61 11.22 4.12 -9.44
N ILE A 62 11.16 5.42 -9.15
CA ILE A 62 12.14 6.38 -9.71
C ILE A 62 13.55 6.17 -9.13
N ASN A 63 13.63 5.66 -7.91
CA ASN A 63 14.89 5.38 -7.22
C ASN A 63 15.19 3.88 -7.18
N TRP A 64 14.70 3.10 -8.15
CA TRP A 64 14.85 1.63 -8.13
C TRP A 64 16.28 1.20 -7.85
N HIS A 65 17.25 1.79 -8.55
CA HIS A 65 18.68 1.51 -8.45
C HIS A 65 19.29 1.80 -7.06
N LYS A 66 18.66 2.61 -6.20
CA LYS A 66 19.21 2.92 -4.87
C LYS A 66 19.20 1.72 -3.91
N TYR A 67 18.40 0.72 -4.23
CA TYR A 67 18.28 -0.51 -3.46
C TYR A 67 19.11 -1.64 -4.05
N ASP A 68 19.87 -1.37 -5.12
CA ASP A 68 20.77 -2.36 -5.70
C ASP A 68 21.96 -2.59 -4.77
N SER A 69 22.38 -3.84 -4.66
CA SER A 69 23.65 -4.21 -4.05
C SER A 69 24.82 -3.52 -4.77
N GLU A 70 25.95 -3.40 -4.09
CA GLU A 70 27.18 -2.87 -4.68
C GLU A 70 27.58 -3.67 -5.94
N ILE A 71 28.10 -2.97 -6.94
CA ILE A 71 28.65 -3.59 -8.14
C ILE A 71 29.92 -4.34 -7.75
N LYS A 72 29.99 -5.63 -8.10
CA LYS A 72 31.16 -6.50 -7.88
C LYS A 72 31.59 -7.15 -9.20
N GLY A 73 32.87 -7.45 -9.34
CA GLY A 73 33.47 -8.05 -10.53
C GLY A 73 34.48 -7.12 -11.21
N GLU A 74 35.50 -7.69 -11.85
CA GLU A 74 36.54 -6.95 -12.58
C GLU A 74 36.26 -6.92 -14.09
N THR A 75 35.48 -7.89 -14.58
CA THR A 75 35.07 -7.99 -15.98
C THR A 75 33.55 -7.79 -16.15
N ASP A 76 33.12 -7.41 -17.35
CA ASP A 76 31.69 -7.24 -17.67
C ASP A 76 30.87 -8.51 -17.39
N SER A 77 31.45 -9.69 -17.63
CA SER A 77 30.79 -10.97 -17.39
C SER A 77 30.62 -11.25 -15.89
N GLU A 78 31.62 -10.94 -15.07
CA GLU A 78 31.52 -11.07 -13.61
C GLU A 78 30.52 -10.08 -13.04
N ILE A 79 30.53 -8.82 -13.52
CA ILE A 79 29.57 -7.81 -13.13
C ILE A 79 28.14 -8.26 -13.45
N ALA A 80 27.90 -8.73 -14.67
CA ALA A 80 26.59 -9.25 -15.07
C ALA A 80 26.15 -10.44 -14.22
N PHE A 81 27.07 -11.35 -13.91
CA PHE A 81 26.81 -12.50 -13.06
C PHE A 81 26.38 -12.09 -11.64
N TYR A 82 27.16 -11.22 -10.98
CA TYR A 82 26.82 -10.77 -9.63
C TYR A 82 25.54 -9.93 -9.59
N ARG A 83 25.23 -9.19 -10.67
CA ARG A 83 23.94 -8.50 -10.80
C ARG A 83 22.76 -9.46 -10.84
N LEU A 84 22.86 -10.54 -11.63
CA LEU A 84 21.81 -11.55 -11.68
C LEU A 84 21.68 -12.32 -10.36
N LEU A 85 22.81 -12.62 -9.71
CA LEU A 85 22.83 -13.29 -8.41
C LEU A 85 22.15 -12.46 -7.32
N ASN A 86 22.39 -11.15 -7.29
CA ASN A 86 21.81 -10.28 -6.27
C ASN A 86 20.40 -9.77 -6.62
N GLN A 87 19.93 -9.94 -7.86
CA GLN A 87 18.68 -9.35 -8.33
C GLN A 87 17.49 -9.66 -7.42
N PHE A 88 17.30 -10.93 -7.04
CA PHE A 88 16.20 -11.31 -6.16
C PHE A 88 16.34 -10.66 -4.78
N MET A 89 17.55 -10.62 -4.21
CA MET A 89 17.77 -10.02 -2.89
C MET A 89 17.52 -8.51 -2.89
N ASP A 90 17.97 -7.82 -3.94
CA ASP A 90 17.74 -6.39 -4.11
C ASP A 90 16.23 -6.11 -4.25
N ASP A 91 15.53 -6.91 -5.05
CA ASP A 91 14.07 -6.78 -5.24
C ASP A 91 13.28 -7.22 -4.01
N LEU A 92 13.77 -8.17 -3.21
CA LEU A 92 13.19 -8.52 -1.92
C LEU A 92 13.26 -7.34 -0.96
N GLY A 93 14.41 -6.65 -0.91
CA GLY A 93 14.55 -5.41 -0.14
C GLY A 93 13.54 -4.34 -0.57
N ARG A 94 13.32 -4.17 -1.88
CA ARG A 94 12.28 -3.27 -2.41
C ARG A 94 10.87 -3.72 -2.04
N TYR A 95 10.61 -5.02 -2.10
CA TYR A 95 9.31 -5.58 -1.77
C TYR A 95 8.95 -5.36 -0.31
N GLU A 96 9.87 -5.56 0.64
CA GLU A 96 9.60 -5.34 2.06
C GLU A 96 9.23 -3.87 2.37
N ILE A 97 9.76 -2.91 1.60
CA ILE A 97 9.40 -1.49 1.70
C ILE A 97 8.04 -1.22 1.02
N ALA A 98 7.79 -1.83 -0.13
CA ALA A 98 6.57 -1.61 -0.91
C ALA A 98 5.34 -2.30 -0.31
N LYS A 99 5.50 -3.51 0.25
CA LYS A 99 4.45 -4.38 0.78
C LYS A 99 3.42 -3.67 1.67
N PRO A 100 3.79 -2.88 2.71
CA PRO A 100 2.81 -2.19 3.55
C PRO A 100 2.02 -1.09 2.81
N LEU A 101 2.44 -0.70 1.61
CA LEU A 101 1.80 0.32 0.78
C LEU A 101 0.93 -0.30 -0.33
N LEU A 102 1.04 -1.60 -0.56
CA LEU A 102 0.26 -2.35 -1.54
C LEU A 102 -1.04 -2.87 -0.90
N ASP A 103 -2.13 -2.87 -1.67
CA ASP A 103 -3.36 -3.57 -1.31
C ASP A 103 -3.09 -5.09 -1.32
N ALA A 104 -3.74 -5.83 -0.42
CA ALA A 104 -3.50 -7.27 -0.24
C ALA A 104 -3.65 -8.11 -1.53
N GLY A 105 -4.51 -7.67 -2.46
CA GLY A 105 -4.69 -8.32 -3.76
C GLY A 105 -3.45 -8.28 -4.67
N TYR A 106 -2.47 -7.43 -4.38
CA TYR A 106 -1.21 -7.36 -5.11
C TYR A 106 -0.06 -8.13 -4.45
N THR A 107 -0.25 -8.64 -3.22
CA THR A 107 0.83 -9.27 -2.45
C THR A 107 0.85 -10.80 -2.51
N GLU A 108 -0.28 -11.46 -2.79
CA GLU A 108 -0.37 -12.93 -2.74
C GLU A 108 0.57 -13.62 -3.74
N GLU A 109 0.55 -13.19 -5.01
CA GLU A 109 1.42 -13.74 -6.05
C GLU A 109 2.91 -13.46 -5.75
N LEU A 110 3.21 -12.29 -5.19
CA LEU A 110 4.55 -11.91 -4.76
C LEU A 110 5.06 -12.80 -3.63
N GLU A 111 4.24 -13.09 -2.60
CA GLU A 111 4.64 -13.98 -1.50
C GLU A 111 4.91 -15.40 -1.99
N ASN A 112 4.05 -15.94 -2.85
CA ASN A 112 4.28 -17.27 -3.43
C ASN A 112 5.59 -17.32 -4.22
N LYS A 113 5.85 -16.28 -5.02
CA LYS A 113 7.08 -16.21 -5.82
C LYS A 113 8.33 -15.97 -4.97
N LYS A 114 8.21 -15.19 -3.89
CA LYS A 114 9.26 -15.00 -2.88
C LYS A 114 9.68 -16.34 -2.29
N ILE A 115 8.72 -17.16 -1.83
CA ILE A 115 9.01 -18.48 -1.25
C ILE A 115 9.73 -19.38 -2.26
N GLU A 116 9.32 -19.36 -3.54
CA GLU A 116 10.00 -20.10 -4.60
C GLU A 116 11.46 -19.66 -4.75
N CYS A 117 11.72 -18.35 -4.80
CA CYS A 117 13.06 -17.79 -4.92
C CYS A 117 13.93 -18.08 -3.69
N GLU A 118 13.38 -18.00 -2.47
CA GLU A 118 14.07 -18.35 -1.22
C GLU A 118 14.49 -19.82 -1.20
N ASN A 119 13.61 -20.73 -1.65
CA ASN A 119 13.95 -22.15 -1.78
C ASN A 119 15.07 -22.38 -2.81
N LEU A 120 15.02 -21.69 -3.95
CA LEU A 120 16.08 -21.77 -4.96
C LEU A 120 17.42 -21.20 -4.46
N LEU A 121 17.39 -20.14 -3.66
CA LEU A 121 18.57 -19.58 -3.02
C LEU A 121 19.17 -20.56 -2.01
N ASN A 122 18.34 -21.19 -1.18
CA ASN A 122 18.81 -22.21 -0.24
C ASN A 122 19.46 -23.39 -0.99
N ASN A 123 18.83 -23.86 -2.07
CA ASN A 123 19.39 -24.92 -2.91
C ASN A 123 20.73 -24.52 -3.55
N LEU A 124 20.93 -23.24 -3.89
CA LEU A 124 22.22 -22.74 -4.38
C LEU A 124 23.30 -22.83 -3.32
N VAL A 125 22.98 -22.39 -2.09
CA VAL A 125 23.90 -22.45 -0.95
C VAL A 125 24.26 -23.89 -0.61
N GLU A 126 23.29 -24.81 -0.62
CA GLU A 126 23.54 -26.24 -0.36
C GLU A 126 24.36 -26.91 -1.47
N ALA A 127 24.29 -26.39 -2.69
CA ALA A 127 25.05 -26.87 -3.84
C ALA A 127 26.49 -26.32 -3.90
N GLU A 128 26.88 -25.45 -2.97
CA GLU A 128 28.23 -24.91 -2.79
C GLU A 128 28.90 -25.52 -1.55
N ALA A 129 30.04 -26.18 -1.74
CA ALA A 129 30.83 -26.73 -0.64
C ALA A 129 31.59 -25.61 0.11
N PRO A 130 32.00 -25.84 1.37
CA PRO A 130 32.71 -24.83 2.17
C PRO A 130 34.04 -24.34 1.56
N ASP A 131 34.62 -25.10 0.63
CA ASP A 131 35.83 -24.76 -0.11
C ASP A 131 35.56 -23.95 -1.40
N GLY A 132 34.31 -23.60 -1.66
CA GLY A 132 33.85 -22.88 -2.84
C GLY A 132 33.65 -23.75 -4.07
N THR A 133 33.78 -25.09 -3.96
CA THR A 133 33.49 -25.99 -5.08
C THR A 133 31.99 -26.21 -5.25
N HIS A 134 31.54 -26.36 -6.50
CA HIS A 134 30.12 -26.51 -6.81
C HIS A 134 29.77 -27.96 -7.19
N THR A 135 28.59 -28.41 -6.76
CA THR A 135 28.03 -29.69 -7.22
C THR A 135 27.65 -29.62 -8.71
N LYS A 136 27.42 -30.78 -9.32
CA LYS A 136 27.01 -30.87 -10.74
C LYS A 136 25.67 -30.18 -11.04
N ASP A 137 24.81 -30.06 -10.04
CA ASP A 137 23.47 -29.49 -10.18
C ASP A 137 23.46 -27.96 -10.04
N PHE A 138 24.54 -27.37 -9.50
CA PHE A 138 24.65 -25.93 -9.27
C PHE A 138 24.30 -25.08 -10.50
N PRO A 139 24.81 -25.36 -11.72
CA PRO A 139 24.46 -24.55 -12.90
C PRO A 139 22.97 -24.57 -13.22
N ILE A 140 22.32 -25.73 -13.03
CA ILE A 140 20.89 -25.92 -13.31
C ILE A 140 20.04 -25.16 -12.28
N ILE A 141 20.40 -25.24 -11.00
CA ILE A 141 19.71 -24.53 -9.92
C ILE A 141 19.87 -23.01 -10.12
N ARG A 142 21.09 -22.56 -10.49
CA ARG A 142 21.39 -21.16 -10.76
C ARG A 142 20.53 -20.57 -11.87
N GLU A 143 20.37 -21.27 -13.00
CA GLU A 143 19.53 -20.77 -14.09
C GLU A 143 18.07 -20.63 -13.66
N LYS A 144 17.54 -21.59 -12.90
CA LYS A 144 16.19 -21.50 -12.33
C LYS A 144 16.07 -20.32 -11.37
N TYR A 145 17.07 -20.12 -10.51
CA TYR A 145 17.12 -18.99 -9.58
C TYR A 145 17.10 -17.65 -10.32
N PHE A 146 17.93 -17.48 -11.36
CA PHE A 146 17.95 -16.26 -12.17
C PHE A 146 16.62 -16.00 -12.88
N ALA A 147 16.03 -17.03 -13.50
CA ALA A 147 14.73 -16.90 -14.16
C ALA A 147 13.63 -16.51 -13.16
N SER A 148 13.58 -17.18 -12.00
CA SER A 148 12.59 -16.94 -10.96
C SER A 148 12.75 -15.54 -10.34
N GLY A 149 13.98 -15.09 -10.08
CA GLY A 149 14.27 -13.73 -9.63
C GLY A 149 13.85 -12.66 -10.64
N GLN A 150 14.03 -12.91 -11.94
CA GLN A 150 13.57 -12.00 -12.98
C GLN A 150 12.03 -11.92 -13.04
N GLU A 151 11.34 -13.04 -12.86
CA GLU A 151 9.88 -13.07 -12.77
C GLU A 151 9.39 -12.31 -11.54
N PHE A 152 10.00 -12.52 -10.37
CA PHE A 152 9.71 -11.75 -9.15
C PHE A 152 9.86 -10.24 -9.39
N SER A 153 10.95 -9.82 -10.03
CA SER A 153 11.21 -8.42 -10.39
C SER A 153 10.08 -7.81 -11.23
N LYS A 154 9.61 -8.55 -12.24
CA LYS A 154 8.52 -8.12 -13.12
C LYS A 154 7.19 -8.02 -12.35
N LEU A 155 6.87 -9.03 -11.54
CA LEU A 155 5.68 -9.02 -10.70
C LEU A 155 5.67 -7.83 -9.75
N LEU A 156 6.80 -7.53 -9.11
CA LEU A 156 6.91 -6.43 -8.16
C LEU A 156 6.66 -5.08 -8.84
N LYS A 157 7.29 -4.84 -10.00
CA LYS A 157 7.07 -3.62 -10.77
C LYS A 157 5.62 -3.49 -11.23
N ASN A 158 5.02 -4.58 -11.69
CA ASN A 158 3.62 -4.58 -12.13
C ASN A 158 2.65 -4.31 -10.97
N ALA A 159 2.89 -4.91 -9.80
CA ALA A 159 2.11 -4.68 -8.59
C ALA A 159 2.16 -3.20 -8.17
N ILE A 160 3.36 -2.62 -8.12
CA ILE A 160 3.55 -1.21 -7.77
C ILE A 160 2.88 -0.30 -8.79
N ASN A 161 3.08 -0.52 -10.09
CA ASN A 161 2.44 0.29 -11.15
C ASN A 161 0.91 0.19 -11.09
N SER A 162 0.36 -1.01 -10.92
CA SER A 162 -1.09 -1.23 -10.82
C SER A 162 -1.68 -0.52 -9.59
N GLN A 163 -0.99 -0.58 -8.45
CA GLN A 163 -1.39 0.16 -7.26
C GLN A 163 -1.36 1.68 -7.49
N LEU A 164 -0.31 2.20 -8.14
CA LEU A 164 -0.19 3.62 -8.46
C LEU A 164 -1.33 4.09 -9.37
N GLU A 165 -1.66 3.33 -10.41
CA GLU A 165 -2.81 3.62 -11.28
C GLU A 165 -4.13 3.63 -10.51
N SER A 166 -4.34 2.64 -9.62
CA SER A 166 -5.52 2.56 -8.77
C SER A 166 -5.67 3.79 -7.86
N LEU A 167 -4.58 4.21 -7.21
CA LEU A 167 -4.55 5.39 -6.34
C LEU A 167 -4.80 6.70 -7.10
N LEU A 168 -4.25 6.83 -8.31
CA LEU A 168 -4.52 7.99 -9.18
C LEU A 168 -5.99 8.07 -9.59
N ARG A 169 -6.60 6.94 -9.97
CA ARG A 169 -8.02 6.89 -10.34
C ARG A 169 -8.93 7.27 -9.17
N LYS A 170 -8.59 6.84 -7.95
CA LYS A 170 -9.32 7.21 -6.72
C LYS A 170 -9.19 8.70 -6.39
N SER A 171 -8.04 9.31 -6.70
CA SER A 171 -7.76 10.71 -6.40
C SER A 171 -8.40 11.71 -7.38
N ASN A 172 -8.83 11.24 -8.56
CA ASN A 172 -9.47 12.05 -9.61
C ASN A 172 -11.02 12.06 -9.54
N ILE A 173 -11.58 11.74 -8.37
CA ILE A 173 -13.02 11.84 -8.04
C ILE A 173 -13.19 12.95 -7.00
#